data_AF-A7A4D7-F1
#
_entry.id   AF-A7A4D7-F1
#
_cell.length_a   1.000
_cell.length_b   1.000
_cell.length_c   1.000
_cell.angle_alpha   90.00
_cell.angle_beta   90.00
_cell.angle_gamma   90.00
#
_symmetry.space_group_name_H-M   'P 1'
#
loop_
_entity.id
_entity.type
_entity.pdbx_description
1 polymer ?
#
loop_
_entity_poly.entity_id
_entity_poly.type
_entity_poly.pdbx_seq_one_letter_code
_entity_poly.pdbx_strand_id
1 'polypeptide(L)' 'MRRQVMIRQGCVDGFSDADPVITVFRGIPYAKPPVDELRWREPQTC' A
#
# COMPACT_ATOMS: atom_id res chain seq x y z
N MET A 1 8.45 15.79 -2.71
CA MET A 1 9.44 15.23 -1.75
C MET A 1 9.07 13.79 -1.43
N ARG A 2 10.05 12.87 -1.27
CA ARG A 2 9.75 11.50 -0.79
C ARG A 2 9.51 11.53 0.72
N ARG A 3 8.42 10.92 1.18
CA ARG A 3 8.04 10.82 2.60
C ARG A 3 7.94 9.35 2.98
N GLN A 4 8.74 8.90 3.94
CA GLN A 4 8.75 7.52 4.40
C GLN A 4 7.93 7.37 5.68
N VAL A 5 7.06 6.36 5.72
CA VAL A 5 6.24 6.04 6.88
C VAL A 5 6.38 4.56 7.21
N MET A 6 6.65 4.26 8.48
CA MET A 6 6.65 2.88 9.00
C MET A 6 5.24 2.48 9.41
N ILE A 7 4.75 1.38 8.84
CA ILE A 7 3.51 0.71 9.22
C ILE A 7 3.82 -0.70 9.75
N ARG A 8 2.80 -1.42 10.24
CA ARG A 8 2.98 -2.77 10.82
C ARG A 8 3.67 -3.74 9.84
N GLN A 9 3.40 -3.61 8.55
CA GLN A 9 3.90 -4.48 7.49
C GLN A 9 5.26 -4.05 6.91
N GLY A 10 5.75 -2.84 7.21
CA GLY A 10 7.03 -2.35 6.68
C GLY A 10 7.05 -0.84 6.41
N CYS A 11 8.03 -0.40 5.63
CA CYS A 11 8.17 0.99 5.21
C CYS A 11 7.38 1.27 3.93
N VAL A 12 6.68 2.39 3.87
CA VAL A 12 5.97 2.86 2.69
C VAL A 12 6.55 4.21 2.25
N ASP A 13 6.86 4.29 0.96
CA ASP A 13 7.22 5.54 0.30
C ASP A 13 5.97 6.28 -0.17
N GLY A 14 5.86 7.54 0.22
CA GLY A 14 4.89 8.51 -0.29
C GLY A 14 5.58 9.65 -1.03
N PHE A 15 4.79 10.40 -1.77
CA PHE A 15 5.24 11.59 -2.48
C PHE A 15 4.24 12.73 -2.35
N SER A 16 4.70 13.94 -2.63
CA SER A 16 3.85 15.13 -2.70
C SER A 16 3.04 15.12 -4.00
N ASP A 17 1.74 15.40 -3.96
CA ASP A 17 0.92 15.56 -5.17
C ASP A 17 1.17 16.93 -5.82
N ALA A 18 0.31 17.35 -6.76
CA ALA A 18 0.34 18.69 -7.36
C ALA A 18 0.31 19.81 -6.31
N ASP A 19 -0.45 19.62 -5.23
CA ASP A 19 -0.33 20.43 -4.02
C ASP A 19 0.74 19.83 -3.09
N PRO A 20 1.85 20.55 -2.81
CA PRO A 20 2.95 20.02 -2.01
C PRO A 20 2.58 19.69 -0.55
N VAL A 21 1.47 20.24 -0.06
CA VAL A 21 0.93 19.98 1.29
C VAL A 21 0.31 18.58 1.36
N ILE A 22 -0.24 18.09 0.26
CA ILE A 22 -0.87 16.77 0.20
C ILE A 22 0.22 15.71 0.02
N THR A 23 0.17 14.67 0.87
CA THR A 23 1.03 13.48 0.71
C THR A 23 0.19 12.31 0.24
N VAL A 24 0.65 11.67 -0.81
CA VAL A 24 -0.03 10.58 -1.48
C VAL A 24 0.82 9.32 -1.33
N PHE A 25 0.15 8.23 -0.92
CA PHE A 25 0.69 6.88 -0.90
C PHE A 25 -0.23 6.01 -1.75
N ARG A 26 0.30 5.36 -2.78
CA ARG A 26 -0.49 4.55 -3.74
C ARG A 26 0.19 3.20 -3.97
N GLY A 27 -0.62 2.18 -4.27
CA GLY A 27 -0.12 0.83 -4.54
C GLY A 27 0.30 0.03 -3.31
N ILE A 28 -0.10 0.44 -2.10
CA ILE A 28 0.21 -0.30 -0.86
C ILE A 28 -0.63 -1.58 -0.83
N PRO A 29 -0.01 -2.78 -0.78
CA PRO A 29 -0.75 -4.03 -0.66
C PRO A 29 -1.31 -4.18 0.76
N TYR A 30 -2.60 -4.49 0.86
CA TYR A 30 -3.27 -4.79 2.14
C TYR A 30 -3.57 -6.29 2.30
N ALA A 31 -3.57 -7.03 1.20
CA ALA A 31 -3.88 -8.44 1.14
C ALA A 31 -2.99 -9.13 0.09
N LYS A 32 -2.89 -10.46 0.20
CA LYS A 32 -2.27 -11.33 -0.79
C LYS A 32 -3.09 -11.29 -2.09
N PRO A 33 -2.45 -11.36 -3.27
CA PRO A 33 -3.15 -11.42 -4.55
C PRO A 33 -4.14 -12.60 -4.60
N PRO A 34 -5.41 -12.39 -5.02
CA PRO A 34 -6.44 -13.43 -5.05
C PRO A 34 -6.33 -14.33 -6.31
N VAL A 35 -5.16 -14.94 -6.50
CA VAL A 35 -4.84 -15.81 -7.63
C VAL A 35 -4.79 -17.28 -7.20
N ASP A 36 -4.81 -18.20 -8.17
CA ASP A 36 -4.76 -19.65 -7.94
C ASP A 36 -5.82 -20.14 -6.93
N GLU A 37 -5.39 -20.81 -5.87
CA GLU A 37 -6.24 -21.36 -4.81
C GLU A 37 -6.97 -20.28 -4.00
N LEU A 38 -6.51 -19.02 -4.06
CA LEU A 38 -7.13 -17.87 -3.40
C LEU A 38 -8.25 -17.25 -4.24
N ARG A 39 -8.45 -17.68 -5.49
CA ARG A 39 -9.56 -17.19 -6.30
C ARG A 39 -10.88 -17.54 -5.64
N TRP A 40 -11.77 -16.55 -5.52
CA TRP A 40 -13.07 -16.64 -4.83
C TRP A 40 -12.99 -16.89 -3.31
N ARG A 41 -11.81 -16.78 -2.69
CA ARG A 41 -11.64 -16.82 -1.24
C ARG A 41 -11.65 -15.42 -0.64
N GLU A 42 -11.85 -15.36 0.66
CA GLU A 42 -11.73 -14.11 1.43
C GLU A 42 -10.31 -13.55 1.34
N PRO A 43 -10.12 -12.21 1.36
CA PRO A 43 -8.81 -11.59 1.34
C PRO A 43 -7.92 -12.06 2.50
N GLN A 44 -6.72 -12.52 2.17
CA GLN A 44 -5.73 -12.92 3.17
C GLN A 44 -4.77 -11.77 3.41
N THR A 45 -4.48 -11.39 4.66
CA THR A 45 -3.55 -10.27 4.95
C THR A 45 -2.14 -10.55 4.44
N CYS A 46 -1.44 -9.48 4.02
CA CYS A 46 -0.02 -9.51 3.65
C CYS A 46 0.91 -9.65 4.86
#